data_AF-A0A3P5YHI1-F1
#
_entry.id   AF-A0A3P5YHI1-F1
#
_cell.length_a   1.000
_cell.length_b   1.000
_cell.length_c   1.000
_cell.angle_alpha   90.00
_cell.angle_beta   90.00
_cell.angle_gamma   90.00
#
_symmetry.space_group_name_H-M   'P 1'
#
loop_
_entity.id
_entity.type
_entity.pdbx_description
1 polymer ?
#
loop_
_entity_poly.entity_id
_entity_poly.type
_entity_poly.pdbx_seq_one_letter_code
_entity_poly.pdbx_strand_id
1 'polypeptide(L)'
;MLQHSTCQSFGTDCKDLIAMLEEPHAWPSFAIELEKIETLRICFPEFSITHVPRTQNQFSDFLAKTARSFHRELLFIGYSIPVWLPRPPQA
;
A
#
# COMPACT_ATOMS: atom_id res chain seq x y z
N MET A 1 14.35 -19.95 -6.78
CA MET A 1 13.03 -19.76 -7.41
C MET A 1 12.18 -19.00 -6.42
N LEU A 2 11.82 -17.75 -6.71
CA LEU A 2 10.84 -17.02 -5.90
C LEU A 2 9.51 -17.77 -6.08
N GLN A 3 8.99 -18.42 -5.04
CA GLN A 3 7.63 -18.92 -5.09
C GLN A 3 6.72 -17.70 -5.20
N HIS A 4 6.17 -17.48 -6.39
CA HIS A 4 5.10 -16.53 -6.57
C HIS A 4 3.90 -17.11 -5.82
N SER A 5 3.71 -16.67 -4.58
CA SER A 5 2.52 -17.00 -3.82
C SER A 5 1.32 -16.47 -4.61
N THR A 6 0.40 -17.36 -4.99
CA THR A 6 -0.85 -16.99 -5.66
C THR A 6 -1.86 -16.33 -4.71
N CYS A 7 -1.58 -16.42 -3.41
CA CYS A 7 -2.26 -15.70 -2.33
C CYS A 7 -1.41 -14.51 -1.91
N GLN A 8 -1.99 -13.31 -2.01
CA GLN A 8 -1.32 -12.09 -1.56
C GLN A 8 -2.08 -11.45 -0.41
N SER A 9 -1.45 -11.54 0.77
CA SER A 9 -1.88 -10.85 1.99
C SER A 9 -1.18 -9.51 2.10
N PHE A 10 -1.98 -8.45 2.14
CA PHE A 10 -1.55 -7.07 2.30
C PHE A 10 -1.83 -6.60 3.74
N GLY A 11 -0.96 -5.73 4.25
CA GLY A 11 -1.11 -5.06 5.53
C GLY A 11 -1.14 -3.55 5.36
N THR A 12 -2.05 -2.87 6.06
CA THR A 12 -2.12 -1.40 6.11
C THR A 12 -2.33 -0.92 7.55
N ASP A 13 -1.72 0.19 7.95
CA ASP A 13 -2.01 0.85 9.22
C ASP A 13 -3.16 1.87 9.12
N CYS A 14 -3.75 2.01 7.92
CA CYS A 14 -4.89 2.89 7.67
C CYS A 14 -6.21 2.13 7.81
N LYS A 15 -6.92 2.35 8.92
CA LYS A 15 -8.27 1.79 9.12
C LYS A 15 -9.29 2.31 8.12
N ASP A 16 -9.18 3.58 7.73
CA ASP A 16 -10.10 4.18 6.77
C ASP A 16 -9.99 3.48 5.42
N LEU A 17 -8.80 3.04 4.99
CA LEU A 17 -8.66 2.25 3.77
C LEU A 17 -9.44 0.94 3.84
N ILE A 18 -9.44 0.25 4.99
CA ILE A 18 -10.25 -0.97 5.17
C ILE A 18 -11.75 -0.62 5.05
N ALA A 19 -12.20 0.43 5.74
CA ALA A 19 -13.59 0.88 5.68
C ALA A 19 -14.02 1.33 4.27
N MET A 20 -13.12 1.96 3.51
CA MET A 20 -13.36 2.35 2.11
C MET A 20 -13.52 1.14 1.20
N LEU A 21 -12.81 0.04 1.47
CA LEU A 21 -12.95 -1.19 0.68
C LEU A 21 -14.19 -2.00 1.08
N GLU A 22 -14.65 -1.88 2.34
CA GLU A 22 -15.88 -2.51 2.81
C GLU A 22 -17.14 -1.77 2.31
N GLU A 23 -17.13 -0.43 2.34
CA GLU A 23 -18.27 0.41 1.94
C GLU A 23 -17.81 1.54 0.99
N PRO A 24 -17.40 1.23 -0.25
CA PRO A 24 -16.84 2.22 -1.17
C PRO A 24 -17.81 3.36 -1.51
N HIS A 25 -19.11 3.09 -1.48
CA HIS A 25 -20.15 4.09 -1.76
C HIS A 25 -20.25 5.19 -0.70
N ALA A 26 -19.78 4.94 0.53
CA ALA A 26 -19.69 5.96 1.57
C ALA A 26 -18.55 6.97 1.35
N TRP A 27 -17.64 6.69 0.41
CA TRP A 27 -16.43 7.48 0.16
C TRP A 27 -16.33 7.96 -1.30
N PRO A 28 -17.32 8.72 -1.81
CA PRO A 28 -17.40 9.08 -3.23
C PRO A 28 -16.20 9.89 -3.73
N SER A 29 -15.50 10.62 -2.86
CA SER A 29 -14.29 11.37 -3.21
C SER A 29 -13.12 10.48 -3.64
N PHE A 30 -13.16 9.18 -3.34
CA PHE A 30 -12.11 8.20 -3.67
C PHE A 30 -12.57 7.18 -4.73
N ALA A 31 -13.66 7.45 -5.44
CA ALA A 31 -14.26 6.47 -6.36
C ALA A 31 -13.28 5.97 -7.43
N ILE A 32 -12.43 6.85 -7.98
CA ILE A 32 -11.45 6.50 -9.01
C ILE A 32 -10.34 5.60 -8.44
N GLU A 33 -9.85 5.91 -7.25
CA GLU A 33 -8.84 5.13 -6.55
C GLU A 33 -9.38 3.75 -6.18
N LEU A 34 -10.61 3.67 -5.69
CA LEU A 34 -11.26 2.42 -5.30
C LEU A 34 -11.56 1.52 -6.50
N GLU A 35 -11.98 2.09 -7.64
CA GLU A 35 -12.13 1.34 -8.89
C GLU A 35 -10.80 0.74 -9.37
N LYS A 36 -9.69 1.48 -9.25
CA LYS A 36 -8.35 0.97 -9.58
C LYS A 36 -7.93 -0.16 -8.65
N ILE A 37 -8.21 -0.05 -7.35
CA ILE A 37 -7.91 -1.12 -6.39
C ILE A 37 -8.70 -2.38 -6.72
N GLU A 38 -9.99 -2.26 -7.02
CA GLU A 38 -10.82 -3.40 -7.44
C GLU A 38 -10.33 -4.02 -8.75
N THR A 39 -9.91 -3.21 -9.72
CA THR A 39 -9.30 -3.72 -10.96
C THR A 39 -8.03 -4.52 -10.67
N LEU A 40 -7.15 -4.01 -9.81
CA LEU A 40 -5.93 -4.71 -9.40
C LEU A 40 -6.22 -5.98 -8.62
N ARG A 41 -7.28 -6.00 -7.81
CA ARG A 41 -7.72 -7.15 -7.04
C ARG A 41 -8.02 -8.36 -7.94
N ILE A 42 -8.60 -8.13 -9.12
CA ILE A 42 -8.92 -9.19 -10.11
C ILE A 42 -7.65 -9.90 -10.59
N CYS A 43 -6.48 -9.27 -10.52
CA CYS A 43 -5.20 -9.90 -10.89
C CYS A 43 -4.73 -10.95 -9.88
N PHE A 44 -5.36 -11.07 -8.70
CA PHE A 44 -4.98 -12.01 -7.65
C PHE A 44 -6.05 -13.09 -7.47
N PRO A 45 -5.71 -14.38 -7.61
CA PRO A 45 -6.63 -15.49 -7.32
C PRO A 45 -7.16 -15.47 -5.89
N GLU A 46 -6.33 -15.02 -4.93
CA GLU A 46 -6.69 -14.81 -3.54
C GLU A 46 -6.09 -13.50 -3.04
N PHE A 47 -6.95 -12.63 -2.50
CA PHE A 47 -6.61 -11.29 -2.01
C PHE A 47 -7.11 -11.11 -0.59
N SER A 48 -6.23 -10.68 0.31
CA SER A 48 -6.62 -10.24 1.65
C SER A 48 -5.87 -8.95 1.99
N ILE A 49 -6.55 -8.01 2.65
CA ILE A 49 -5.94 -6.81 3.21
C ILE A 49 -6.42 -6.67 4.65
N THR A 50 -5.48 -6.47 5.58
CA THR A 50 -5.79 -6.41 7.01
C THR A 50 -5.16 -5.18 7.65
N HIS A 51 -5.78 -4.71 8.72
CA HIS A 51 -5.22 -3.65 9.54
C HIS A 51 -4.05 -4.19 10.39
N VAL A 52 -2.88 -3.56 10.28
CA VAL A 52 -1.71 -3.80 11.14
C VAL A 52 -1.37 -2.53 11.93
N PRO A 53 -0.93 -2.64 13.20
CA PRO A 53 -0.46 -1.47 13.93
C PRO A 53 0.68 -0.76 13.21
N ARG A 54 0.72 0.57 13.28
CA ARG A 54 1.79 1.39 12.69
C ARG A 54 3.19 1.00 13.14
N THR A 55 3.33 0.49 14.37
CA THR A 55 4.59 -0.04 14.91
C THR A 55 5.07 -1.30 14.19
N GLN A 56 4.19 -2.01 13.47
CA GLN A 56 4.48 -3.16 12.63
C GLN A 56 4.56 -2.79 11.13
N ASN A 57 4.21 -1.56 10.76
CA ASN A 57 4.27 -1.03 9.39
C ASN A 57 5.40 0.00 9.19
N GLN A 58 6.50 -0.14 9.93
CA GLN A 58 7.57 0.87 10.02
C GLN A 58 8.22 1.19 8.67
N PHE A 59 8.37 0.18 7.82
CA PHE A 59 9.00 0.33 6.52
C PHE A 59 8.16 1.16 5.56
N SER A 60 6.87 0.83 5.43
CA SER A 60 5.93 1.61 4.61
C SER A 60 5.79 3.03 5.15
N ASP A 61 5.71 3.19 6.48
CA ASP A 61 5.64 4.51 7.11
C ASP A 61 6.90 5.34 6.82
N PHE A 62 8.08 4.75 6.94
CA PHE A 62 9.33 5.41 6.60
C PHE A 62 9.34 5.88 5.13
N LEU A 63 8.93 5.01 4.20
CA LEU A 63 8.87 5.37 2.77
C LEU A 63 7.88 6.51 2.52
N ALA A 64 6.68 6.46 3.12
CA ALA A 64 5.68 7.51 2.98
C ALA A 64 6.15 8.85 3.56
N LYS A 65 6.78 8.85 4.74
CA LYS A 65 7.37 10.05 5.36
C LYS A 65 8.50 10.63 4.51
N THR A 66 9.35 9.76 4.00
CA THR A 66 10.48 10.15 3.14
C THR A 66 9.96 10.73 1.83
N ALA A 67 8.94 10.14 1.19
CA ALA A 67 8.33 10.69 -0.01
C ALA A 67 7.75 12.09 0.23
N ARG A 68 7.07 12.30 1.37
CA ARG A 68 6.50 13.62 1.74
C ARG A 68 7.55 14.69 2.05
N SER A 69 8.78 14.34 2.38
CA SER A 69 9.83 15.34 2.66
C SER A 69 10.41 15.96 1.38
N PHE A 70 10.15 15.37 0.20
CA PHE A 70 10.55 15.96 -1.06
C PHE A 70 9.62 17.13 -1.42
N HIS A 71 10.20 18.22 -1.93
CA HIS A 71 9.46 19.38 -2.44
C HIS A 71 8.79 19.16 -3.80
N ARG A 72 8.68 17.91 -4.25
CA ARG A 72 8.10 17.54 -5.55
C ARG A 72 7.29 16.26 -5.43
N GLU A 73 6.33 16.11 -6.32
CA GLU A 73 5.63 14.84 -6.47
C GLU A 73 6.59 13.76 -6.95
N LEU A 74 6.57 12.61 -6.28
CA LEU A 74 7.31 11.43 -6.66
C LEU A 74 6.32 10.37 -7.17
N LEU A 75 6.43 10.03 -8.45
CA LEU A 75 5.78 8.85 -9.02
C LEU A 75 6.85 7.76 -9.20
N PHE A 76 6.80 6.72 -8.38
CA PHE A 76 7.66 5.56 -8.52
C PHE A 76 6.86 4.28 -8.25
N ILE A 77 6.87 3.36 -9.21
CA ILE A 77 6.29 2.02 -9.08
C ILE A 77 7.41 1.03 -9.37
N GLY A 78 7.76 0.22 -8.38
CA GLY A 78 8.84 -0.76 -8.49
C GLY A 78 8.84 -1.73 -7.31
N TYR A 79 9.60 -2.81 -7.46
CA TYR A 79 9.73 -3.87 -6.46
C TYR A 79 10.94 -3.67 -5.52
N SER A 80 11.70 -2.59 -5.70
CA SER A 80 12.90 -2.27 -4.93
C SER A 80 12.88 -0.81 -4.51
N ILE A 81 13.54 -0.50 -3.39
CA ILE A 81 13.74 0.88 -2.96
C ILE A 81 14.76 1.54 -3.90
N PRO A 82 14.41 2.67 -4.55
CA PRO A 82 15.37 3.45 -5.32
C PRO A 82 16.64 3.78 -4.52
N VAL A 83 17.81 3.66 -5.14
CA VAL A 83 19.11 3.89 -4.50
C VAL A 83 19.26 5.30 -3.92
N TRP A 84 18.50 6.27 -4.46
CA TRP A 84 18.49 7.66 -3.99
C TRP A 84 17.61 7.90 -2.75
N LEU A 85 16.85 6.92 -2.28
CA LEU A 85 16.12 7.03 -1.02
C LEU A 85 17.01 6.62 0.16
N PRO A 86 16.94 7.34 1.30
CA PRO A 86 17.60 6.90 2.53
C PRO A 86 17.13 5.51 2.93
N ARG A 87 18.02 4.74 3.57
CA ARG A 87 17.70 3.37 3.98
C ARG A 87 16.65 3.38 5.10
N PRO A 88 15.61 2.53 5.00
CA PRO A 88 14.65 2.36 6.08
C PRO A 88 15.31 1.79 7.33
N PRO A 89 14.67 1.97 8.51
CA PRO A 89 15.12 1.31 9.73
C PRO A 89 15.23 -0.20 9.50
N GLN A 90 16.29 -0.81 10.03
CA GLN A 90 16.39 -2.27 10.09
C GLN A 90 15.38 -2.77 11.13
N ALA A 91 14.57 -3.76 10.75
CA ALA A 91 13.65 -4.44 11.65
C ALA A 91 14.38 -5.37 12.62
#